data_AF-A0A412J7Q3-F1
#
_entry.id   AF-A0A412J7Q3-F1
#
_cell.length_a   1.000
_cell.length_b   1.000
_cell.length_c   1.000
_cell.angle_alpha   90.00
_cell.angle_beta   90.00
_cell.angle_gamma   90.00
#
_symmetry.space_group_name_H-M   'P 1'
#
loop_
_entity.id
_entity.type
_entity.pdbx_description
1 polymer ?
#
loop_
_entity_poly.entity_id
_entity_poly.type
_entity_poly.pdbx_seq_one_letter_code
_entity_poly.pdbx_strand_id
1 'polypeptide(L)'
;MNIGFCTCTILALLFLILSVIFALLKEKGANYVSGFNTLNHPEKYDKAYISRDMRNQCFIYFVILSIGSVLSYYLSAYVAIVAILVWLILLFRNFNLDAKKAFEKYLIQ
;
A
#
# COMPACT_ATOMS: atom_id res chain seq x y z
N MET A 1 9.97 6.60 -25.42
CA MET A 1 9.56 5.79 -24.25
C MET A 1 8.60 6.63 -23.42
N ASN A 2 7.36 6.18 -23.19
CA ASN A 2 6.38 6.97 -22.44
C ASN A 2 6.84 7.11 -20.99
N ILE A 3 7.19 8.32 -20.57
CA ILE A 3 7.67 8.61 -19.20
C ILE A 3 6.64 8.13 -18.18
N GLY A 4 5.35 8.39 -18.43
CA GLY A 4 4.26 7.91 -17.57
C GLY A 4 4.17 6.38 -17.46
N PHE A 5 4.46 5.65 -18.54
CA PHE A 5 4.53 4.18 -18.52
C PHE A 5 5.70 3.69 -17.65
N CYS A 6 6.89 4.25 -17.83
CA CYS A 6 8.06 3.91 -17.02
C CYS A 6 7.83 4.21 -15.53
N THR A 7 7.32 5.40 -15.22
CA THR A 7 7.05 5.80 -13.82
C THR A 7 6.01 4.89 -13.17
N CYS A 8 4.86 4.64 -13.82
CA CYS A 8 3.84 3.75 -13.27
C CYS A 8 4.34 2.32 -13.08
N THR A 9 5.15 1.82 -14.03
CA THR A 9 5.72 0.46 -13.96
C THR A 9 6.72 0.31 -12.81
N ILE A 10 7.62 1.28 -12.64
CA ILE A 10 8.61 1.25 -11.54
C ILE A 10 7.90 1.29 -10.18
N LEU A 11 6.91 2.18 -10.01
CA LEU A 11 6.13 2.25 -8.78
C LEU A 11 5.32 0.97 -8.54
N ALA A 12 4.68 0.41 -9.60
CA ALA A 12 3.94 -0.83 -9.48
C ALA A 12 4.84 -1.97 -9.00
N LEU A 13 6.03 -2.14 -9.58
CA LEU A 13 6.99 -3.16 -9.17
C LEU A 13 7.44 -2.99 -7.71
N LEU A 14 7.66 -1.75 -7.27
CA LEU A 14 7.98 -1.46 -5.88
C LEU A 14 6.87 -1.94 -4.93
N PHE A 15 5.60 -1.61 -5.22
CA PHE A 15 4.47 -2.04 -4.39
C PHE A 15 4.20 -3.54 -4.46
N LEU A 16 4.49 -4.18 -5.59
CA LEU A 16 4.44 -5.63 -5.72
C LEU A 16 5.46 -6.30 -4.81
N ILE A 17 6.72 -5.83 -4.82
CA ILE A 17 7.78 -6.35 -3.95
C ILE A 17 7.38 -6.18 -2.48
N LEU A 18 6.88 -5.00 -2.09
CA LEU A 18 6.39 -4.77 -0.73
C LEU A 18 5.26 -5.74 -0.36
N SER A 19 4.26 -5.92 -1.24
CA SER A 19 3.18 -6.88 -1.02
C SER A 19 3.70 -8.31 -0.82
N VAL A 20 4.66 -8.75 -1.63
CA VAL A 20 5.28 -10.08 -1.48
C VAL A 20 6.04 -10.19 -0.16
N ILE A 21 6.80 -9.17 0.23
CA ILE A 21 7.51 -9.12 1.52
C ILE A 21 6.50 -9.28 2.67
N PHE A 22 5.42 -8.48 2.70
CA PHE A 22 4.38 -8.61 3.74
C PHE A 22 3.69 -9.99 3.71
N ALA A 23 3.50 -10.58 2.54
CA ALA A 23 2.97 -11.94 2.40
C ALA A 23 3.87 -13.00 3.04
N LEU A 24 5.20 -12.86 2.88
CA LEU A 24 6.20 -13.77 3.46
C LEU A 24 6.37 -13.56 4.97
N LEU A 25 6.35 -12.30 5.42
CA LEU A 25 6.56 -11.94 6.82
C LEU A 25 5.39 -12.35 7.73
N LYS A 26 4.16 -12.49 7.20
CA LYS A 26 2.94 -12.81 7.97
C LYS A 26 2.86 -11.90 9.21
N GLU A 27 2.69 -12.45 10.41
CA GLU A 27 2.60 -11.68 11.67
C GLU A 27 3.80 -10.77 11.95
N LYS A 28 5.00 -11.16 11.52
CA LYS A 28 6.21 -10.33 11.71
C LYS A 28 6.14 -9.03 10.90
N GLY A 29 5.29 -8.99 9.87
CA GLY A 29 5.09 -7.81 9.02
C GLY A 29 4.52 -6.62 9.79
N ALA A 30 3.71 -6.86 10.83
CA ALA A 30 3.14 -5.79 11.65
C ALA A 30 4.22 -4.89 12.26
N ASN A 31 5.39 -5.43 12.60
CA ASN A 31 6.50 -4.66 13.17
C ASN A 31 7.10 -3.64 12.19
N TYR A 32 6.95 -3.85 10.89
CA TYR A 32 7.43 -2.94 9.85
C TYR A 32 6.38 -1.89 9.46
N VAL A 33 5.16 -2.00 10.00
CA VAL A 33 4.12 -1.00 9.75
C VAL A 33 4.43 0.24 10.58
N SER A 34 4.54 1.38 9.88
CA SER A 34 4.74 2.69 10.51
C SER A 34 3.67 2.95 11.57
N GLY A 35 4.09 3.42 12.76
CA GLY A 35 3.22 3.69 13.89
C GLY A 35 2.91 2.49 14.79
N PHE A 36 3.15 1.25 14.36
CA PHE A 36 2.93 0.07 15.22
C PHE A 36 3.89 0.06 16.42
N ASN A 37 5.16 0.38 16.20
CA ASN A 37 6.18 0.43 17.27
C ASN A 37 5.97 1.59 18.27
N THR A 38 5.05 2.51 17.97
CA THR A 38 4.69 3.65 18.83
C THR A 38 3.44 3.34 19.68
N LEU A 39 2.76 2.21 19.43
CA LEU A 39 1.61 1.80 20.24
C LEU A 39 2.05 1.28 21.61
N ASN A 40 1.31 1.67 22.64
CA ASN A 40 1.39 1.03 23.95
C ASN A 40 0.66 -0.33 23.86
N HIS A 41 1.30 -1.39 24.32
CA HIS A 41 0.78 -2.77 24.34
C HIS A 41 0.54 -3.41 22.96
N PRO A 42 1.59 -3.63 22.14
CA PRO A 42 1.49 -4.29 20.83
C PRO A 42 0.94 -5.73 20.88
N GLU A 43 0.88 -6.35 22.06
CA GLU A 43 0.28 -7.67 22.33
C GLU A 43 -1.25 -7.69 22.20
N LYS A 44 -1.93 -6.55 22.33
CA LYS A 44 -3.40 -6.46 22.24
C LYS A 44 -3.93 -6.43 20.81
N TYR A 45 -3.04 -6.38 19.82
CA TYR A 45 -3.40 -6.22 18.41
C TYR A 45 -3.10 -7.48 17.61
N ASP A 46 -3.99 -7.82 16.68
CA ASP A 46 -3.81 -8.92 15.74
C ASP A 46 -2.79 -8.53 14.68
N LYS A 47 -1.54 -8.94 14.92
CA LYS A 47 -0.40 -8.73 14.01
C LYS A 47 -0.59 -9.42 12.67
N ALA A 48 -1.30 -10.56 12.63
CA ALA A 48 -1.59 -11.25 11.37
C ALA A 48 -2.54 -10.40 10.53
N TYR A 49 -3.57 -9.83 11.15
CA TYR A 49 -4.54 -8.98 10.47
C TYR A 49 -3.92 -7.67 9.99
N ILE A 50 -3.11 -6.99 10.80
CA ILE A 50 -2.36 -5.78 10.41
C ILE A 50 -1.50 -6.03 9.18
N SER A 51 -0.71 -7.11 9.20
CA SER A 51 0.19 -7.43 8.08
C SER A 51 -0.58 -7.80 6.81
N ARG A 52 -1.70 -8.53 6.94
CA ARG A 52 -2.58 -8.85 5.81
C ARG A 52 -3.25 -7.62 5.21
N ASP A 53 -3.70 -6.69 6.05
CA ASP A 53 -4.30 -5.42 5.60
C ASP A 53 -3.26 -4.59 4.85
N MET A 54 -2.04 -4.45 5.38
CA MET A 54 -0.95 -3.74 4.71
C MET A 54 -0.55 -4.38 3.37
N ARG A 55 -0.47 -5.72 3.31
CA ARG A 55 -0.27 -6.47 2.08
C ARG A 55 -1.35 -6.14 1.05
N ASN A 56 -2.62 -6.21 1.45
CA ASN A 56 -3.74 -5.96 0.56
C ASN A 56 -3.75 -4.50 0.07
N GLN A 57 -3.40 -3.53 0.91
CA GLN A 57 -3.24 -2.13 0.50
C GLN A 57 -2.12 -1.97 -0.54
N CYS A 58 -0.94 -2.56 -0.29
CA CYS A 58 0.16 -2.57 -1.26
C CYS A 58 -0.24 -3.22 -2.58
N PHE A 59 -1.02 -4.30 -2.52
CA PHE A 59 -1.54 -4.97 -3.72
C PHE A 59 -2.55 -4.09 -4.48
N ILE A 60 -3.43 -3.37 -3.79
CA ILE A 60 -4.36 -2.40 -4.41
C ILE A 60 -3.57 -1.31 -5.14
N TYR A 61 -2.51 -0.77 -4.52
CA TYR A 61 -1.63 0.21 -5.17
C TYR A 61 -0.95 -0.36 -6.41
N PHE A 62 -0.44 -1.58 -6.32
CA PHE A 62 0.12 -2.30 -7.48
C PHE A 62 -0.89 -2.42 -8.62
N VAL A 63 -2.14 -2.79 -8.34
CA VAL A 63 -3.20 -2.94 -9.35
C VAL A 63 -3.53 -1.59 -10.00
N ILE A 64 -3.73 -0.53 -9.21
CA ILE A 64 -4.02 0.82 -9.73
C ILE A 64 -2.89 1.31 -10.64
N LEU A 65 -1.64 1.17 -10.20
CA LEU A 65 -0.48 1.61 -10.98
C LEU A 65 -0.24 0.74 -12.21
N SER A 66 -0.53 -0.56 -12.14
CA SER A 66 -0.46 -1.46 -13.30
C SER A 66 -1.50 -1.12 -14.35
N ILE A 67 -2.74 -0.83 -13.95
CA ILE A 67 -3.80 -0.34 -14.84
C ILE A 67 -3.39 0.99 -15.47
N GLY A 68 -2.85 1.92 -14.67
CA GLY A 68 -2.31 3.20 -15.16
C GLY A 68 -1.18 3.03 -16.16
N SER A 69 -0.28 2.06 -15.94
CA SER A 69 0.81 1.73 -16.86
C SER A 69 0.27 1.20 -18.19
N VAL A 70 -0.58 0.17 -18.15
CA VAL A 70 -1.17 -0.44 -19.36
C VAL A 70 -1.96 0.59 -20.17
N LEU A 71 -2.84 1.36 -19.53
CA LEU A 71 -3.62 2.40 -20.21
C LEU A 71 -2.74 3.52 -20.79
N SER A 72 -1.68 3.92 -20.10
CA SER A 72 -0.73 4.93 -20.57
C SER A 72 0.10 4.46 -21.77
N TYR A 73 0.34 3.14 -21.87
CA TYR A 73 0.99 2.55 -23.03
C TYR A 73 0.11 2.64 -24.30
N TYR A 74 -1.19 2.36 -24.17
CA TYR A 74 -2.12 2.30 -25.31
C TYR A 74 -2.82 3.62 -25.67
N LEU A 75 -3.16 4.47 -24.67
CA LEU A 75 -3.93 5.69 -24.90
C LEU A 75 -3.05 6.94 -24.91
N SER A 76 -2.54 7.34 -23.75
CA SER A 76 -1.79 8.59 -23.58
C SER A 76 -1.15 8.69 -22.19
N ALA A 77 -0.05 9.44 -22.09
CA ALA A 77 0.61 9.78 -20.83
C ALA A 77 -0.32 10.50 -19.82
N TYR A 78 -1.37 11.20 -20.28
CA TYR A 78 -2.34 11.84 -19.39
C TYR A 78 -3.08 10.84 -18.48
N VAL A 79 -3.30 9.60 -18.94
CA VAL A 79 -3.97 8.57 -18.13
C VAL A 79 -3.09 8.13 -16.95
N ALA A 80 -1.77 8.11 -17.13
CA ALA A 80 -0.84 7.85 -16.03
C ALA A 80 -0.93 8.94 -14.95
N ILE A 81 -1.12 10.21 -15.34
CA ILE A 81 -1.27 11.31 -14.38
C ILE A 81 -2.50 11.07 -13.50
N VAL A 82 -3.64 10.72 -14.10
CA VAL A 82 -4.88 10.42 -13.36
C VAL A 82 -4.69 9.23 -12.42
N ALA A 83 -4.05 8.15 -12.88
CA ALA A 83 -3.79 6.98 -12.05
C ALA A 83 -2.86 7.29 -10.86
N ILE A 84 -1.82 8.09 -11.08
CA ILE A 84 -0.91 8.55 -10.03
C ILE A 84 -1.65 9.43 -9.02
N LEU A 85 -2.52 10.34 -9.46
CA LEU A 85 -3.33 11.17 -8.57
C LEU A 85 -4.27 10.33 -7.69
N VAL A 86 -4.98 9.36 -8.28
CA VAL A 86 -5.84 8.44 -7.54
C VAL A 86 -5.03 7.65 -6.50
N TRP A 87 -3.88 7.11 -6.92
CA TRP A 87 -2.98 6.40 -6.02
C TRP A 87 -2.47 7.30 -4.87
N LEU A 88 -2.06 8.54 -5.16
CA LEU A 88 -1.61 9.50 -4.14
C LEU A 88 -2.71 9.84 -3.12
N ILE A 89 -3.94 10.08 -3.59
CA ILE A 89 -5.08 10.37 -2.70
C ILE A 89 -5.31 9.19 -1.75
N LEU A 90 -5.28 7.96 -2.25
CA LEU A 90 -5.42 6.77 -1.42
C LEU A 90 -4.25 6.59 -0.45
N LEU A 91 -3.03 6.86 -0.90
CA LEU A 91 -1.83 6.81 -0.07
C LEU A 91 -1.94 7.77 1.12
N PHE A 92 -2.25 9.04 0.87
CA PHE A 92 -2.38 10.04 1.92
C PHE A 92 -3.58 9.78 2.83
N ARG A 93 -4.70 9.27 2.29
CA ARG A 93 -5.85 8.88 3.11
C ARG A 93 -5.50 7.76 4.09
N ASN A 94 -4.71 6.78 3.64
CA ASN A 94 -4.28 5.67 4.49
C ASN A 94 -3.14 6.07 5.44
N PHE A 95 -2.31 7.07 5.08
CA PHE A 95 -1.21 7.56 5.92
C PHE A 95 -1.65 8.55 7.00
N ASN A 96 -2.65 9.41 6.74
CA ASN A 96 -3.14 10.44 7.68
C ASN A 96 -4.12 9.94 8.74
N LEU A 97 -4.48 8.66 8.74
CA LEU A 97 -5.32 8.11 9.81
C LEU A 97 -4.46 7.98 11.06
N ASP A 98 -4.72 8.84 12.05
CA ASP A 98 -4.28 8.74 13.45
C ASP A 98 -3.93 7.29 13.78
N ALA A 99 -2.63 6.96 13.83
CA ALA A 99 -2.17 5.58 13.95
C ALA A 99 -2.97 4.85 15.04
N LYS A 100 -3.20 5.50 16.18
CA LYS A 100 -3.98 4.97 17.29
C LYS A 100 -5.42 4.56 16.92
N LYS A 101 -6.18 5.40 16.21
CA LYS A 101 -7.55 5.07 15.72
C LYS A 101 -7.52 4.07 14.57
N ALA A 102 -6.53 4.15 13.69
CA ALA A 102 -6.33 3.18 12.63
C ALA A 102 -6.06 1.78 13.20
N PHE A 103 -5.40 1.70 14.37
CA PHE A 103 -5.06 0.44 15.00
C PHE A 103 -6.18 -0.20 15.83
N GLU A 104 -7.20 0.57 16.26
CA GLU A 104 -8.35 0.04 17.03
C GLU A 104 -9.12 -1.05 16.28
N LYS A 105 -9.21 -0.98 14.95
CA LYS A 105 -9.87 -2.02 14.14
C LYS A 105 -9.15 -3.38 14.16
N TYR A 106 -7.91 -3.44 14.67
CA TYR A 106 -7.12 -4.67 14.79
C TYR A 106 -6.99 -5.16 16.23
N LEU A 107 -7.74 -4.62 17.19
CA LEU A 107 -7.74 -5.14 18.55
C LEU A 107 -8.26 -6.59 18.57
N ILE A 108 -7.54 -7.45 19.29
CA ILE A 108 -7.99 -8.81 19.57
C ILE A 108 -9.18 -8.69 20.53
N GLN A 109 -10.39 -8.97 20.05
CA GLN A 109 -11.60 -8.98 20.89
C GLN A 109 -11.57 -10.11 21.92
#